data_AF-A0A368GXR8-F1
#
_entry.id   AF-A0A368GXR8-F1
#
_cell.length_a   1.000
_cell.length_b   1.000
_cell.length_c   1.000
_cell.angle_alpha   90.00
_cell.angle_beta   90.00
_cell.angle_gamma   90.00
#
_symmetry.space_group_name_H-M   'P 1'
#
loop_
_entity.id
_entity.type
_entity.pdbx_description
1 polymer ?
#
loop_
_entity_poly.entity_id
_entity_poly.type
_entity_poly.pdbx_seq_one_letter_code
_entity_poly.pdbx_strand_id
1 'polypeptide(L)'
;MSFRCPTMSRQSLYKCPTIRLRRLGGGILRRIGCCSDYRTYQTGAVPGGRRHCRRDGWRCCVLLMNILWDLGNHPGKLLYGESKMLYVAEGPCGNAKVQLVAVQALAPTLEILALSIHSITRSSSTENTEQRREVQNLNMELQQIMKGNFKTFMQKEIFEQPESVVNTMRGRVLPSGEVVLGGIKDYVADIKRCRRLIMVACGTSYNSAIACRQILEELSELPVVLELASDFLDRKTPIFRDDVCIFISQSGETADTLMALRYCKPRGALLIGVTNTVGSSICRESHCGIHINAGPEIGVASTKAYTSQILSLLMFALVLSDDRISMTNRRKEIISALNQLPDLIREVLDLDKEALTIAQEIYKEKSLLIMGRGFNFATCLEGALKIKELSYMHCEGIMSGELKHGPLAMVDENLRICMVICNDSVYKKSLNALQQVVARGGAPIIIADRTVPEKDLAGMRHVLRVPKTVDCVQNILTVIPLQLMSYHIAELNGQNVGCLLLEAGNTLTYH
;
A
#
# COMPACT_ATOMS: atom_id res chain seq x y z
N MET A 1 -41.96 38.58 -36.15
CA MET A 1 -41.66 37.21 -36.61
C MET A 1 -40.53 36.68 -35.72
N SER A 2 -40.69 36.03 -34.56
CA SER A 2 -41.73 35.16 -33.98
C SER A 2 -42.09 33.93 -34.82
N PHE A 3 -41.31 32.85 -34.67
CA PHE A 3 -41.73 31.45 -34.87
C PHE A 3 -40.86 30.59 -33.93
N ARG A 4 -41.38 30.08 -32.80
CA ARG A 4 -42.23 28.89 -32.58
C ARG A 4 -41.49 27.57 -32.84
N CYS A 5 -41.16 26.90 -31.74
CA CYS A 5 -40.91 25.46 -31.68
C CYS A 5 -42.24 24.73 -31.45
N PRO A 6 -42.57 23.62 -32.15
CA PRO A 6 -43.86 22.95 -32.00
C PRO A 6 -43.89 21.95 -30.83
N THR A 7 -44.94 22.07 -30.01
CA THR A 7 -45.62 21.01 -29.23
C THR A 7 -46.13 19.91 -30.18
N MET A 8 -46.31 18.62 -29.88
CA MET A 8 -46.77 17.90 -28.68
C MET A 8 -46.58 16.38 -28.97
N SER A 9 -46.43 15.47 -28.00
CA SER A 9 -47.57 14.68 -27.51
C SER A 9 -47.23 13.85 -26.26
N ARG A 10 -48.22 13.76 -25.37
CA ARG A 10 -48.27 12.92 -24.16
C ARG A 10 -48.52 11.46 -24.54
N GLN A 11 -47.87 10.52 -23.83
CA GLN A 11 -48.48 9.35 -23.16
C GLN A 11 -47.43 8.23 -22.95
N SER A 12 -47.09 7.94 -21.69
CA SER A 12 -47.22 6.60 -21.12
C SER A 12 -46.77 6.62 -19.66
N LEU A 13 -47.70 6.24 -18.80
CA LEU A 13 -47.50 5.98 -17.38
C LEU A 13 -46.53 4.81 -17.21
N TYR A 14 -45.49 4.96 -16.40
CA TYR A 14 -44.94 3.82 -15.66
C TYR A 14 -44.99 4.10 -14.16
N LYS A 15 -45.71 3.21 -13.50
CA LYS A 15 -46.07 3.21 -12.07
C LYS A 15 -44.82 3.24 -11.21
N CYS A 16 -44.81 4.14 -10.23
CA CYS A 16 -43.92 4.03 -9.08
C CYS A 16 -44.33 2.78 -8.26
N PRO A 17 -43.46 1.79 -8.00
CA PRO A 17 -43.83 0.66 -7.17
C PRO A 17 -44.07 1.13 -5.74
N THR A 18 -45.30 0.95 -5.26
CA THR A 18 -45.67 1.19 -3.87
C THR A 18 -45.13 0.04 -3.02
N ILE A 19 -44.08 0.27 -2.24
CA ILE A 19 -43.58 -0.73 -1.28
C ILE A 19 -44.51 -0.72 -0.06
N ARG A 20 -45.25 -1.81 0.14
CA ARG A 20 -45.99 -2.10 1.39
C ARG A 20 -45.04 -2.77 2.38
N LEU A 21 -44.67 -2.07 3.45
CA LEU A 21 -44.08 -2.70 4.63
C LEU A 21 -45.19 -3.33 5.46
N ARG A 22 -45.17 -4.66 5.60
CA ARG A 22 -46.06 -5.41 6.49
C ARG A 22 -45.27 -5.74 7.76
N ARG A 23 -45.72 -5.26 8.92
CA ARG A 23 -45.23 -5.71 10.23
C ARG A 23 -46.00 -6.98 10.62
N LEU A 24 -45.28 -8.04 10.99
CA LEU A 24 -45.83 -9.12 11.80
C LEU A 24 -45.87 -8.60 13.25
N GLY A 25 -47.06 -8.39 13.81
CA GLY A 25 -47.28 -7.87 15.17
C GLY A 25 -47.97 -6.50 15.18
N GLY A 26 -49.22 -6.47 15.65
CA GLY A 26 -50.17 -5.35 15.49
C GLY A 26 -49.79 -4.04 16.18
N GLY A 27 -50.05 -2.93 15.48
CA GLY A 27 -49.98 -1.55 15.99
C GLY A 27 -50.08 -0.53 14.84
N ILE A 28 -51.00 0.44 14.96
CA ILE A 28 -51.46 1.40 13.92
C ILE A 28 -50.38 2.44 13.55
N LEU A 29 -50.27 2.78 12.25
CA LEU A 29 -49.35 3.80 11.70
C LEU A 29 -50.12 5.09 11.31
N ARG A 30 -49.65 6.26 11.78
CA ARG A 30 -50.05 7.60 11.26
C ARG A 30 -49.19 7.97 10.03
N ARG A 31 -49.83 8.56 9.02
CA ARG A 31 -49.24 9.09 7.78
C ARG A 31 -48.39 10.34 8.04
N ILE A 32 -47.26 10.46 7.36
CA ILE A 32 -46.59 11.74 7.05
C ILE A 32 -46.20 11.70 5.57
N GLY A 33 -46.71 12.65 4.79
CA GLY A 33 -46.37 12.84 3.38
C GLY A 33 -45.23 13.84 3.19
N CYS A 34 -44.43 13.67 2.15
CA CYS A 34 -43.42 14.63 1.70
C CYS A 34 -44.08 15.79 0.94
N CYS A 35 -43.82 17.04 1.35
CA CYS A 35 -43.95 18.21 0.50
C CYS A 35 -42.57 18.61 -0.04
N SER A 36 -42.49 18.73 -1.36
CA SER A 36 -41.46 19.43 -2.12
C SER A 36 -41.76 20.93 -2.12
N ASP A 37 -40.76 21.80 -1.88
CA ASP A 37 -40.63 23.07 -2.61
C ASP A 37 -39.31 23.79 -2.31
N TYR A 38 -38.68 24.26 -3.40
CA TYR A 38 -37.46 25.07 -3.48
C TYR A 38 -37.83 26.56 -3.53
N ARG A 39 -37.29 27.42 -2.64
CA ARG A 39 -37.17 28.88 -2.90
C ARG A 39 -35.95 29.52 -2.22
N THR A 40 -35.25 30.31 -3.05
CA THR A 40 -34.15 31.28 -2.85
C THR A 40 -34.40 32.36 -1.79
N TYR A 41 -33.37 32.85 -1.07
CA TYR A 41 -33.33 34.23 -0.56
C TYR A 41 -31.90 34.82 -0.36
N GLN A 42 -31.81 36.11 -0.67
CA GLN A 42 -30.67 37.04 -0.67
C GLN A 42 -30.23 37.53 0.73
N THR A 43 -29.05 38.13 0.76
CA THR A 43 -28.33 38.80 1.85
C THR A 43 -29.04 40.01 2.49
N GLY A 44 -28.85 40.20 3.81
CA GLY A 44 -29.13 41.46 4.53
C GLY A 44 -28.70 41.39 6.00
N ALA A 45 -28.07 42.45 6.52
CA ALA A 45 -27.37 42.49 7.81
C ALA A 45 -28.11 43.29 8.92
N VAL A 46 -27.69 43.01 10.18
CA VAL A 46 -27.76 43.79 11.45
C VAL A 46 -29.11 43.82 12.26
N PRO A 47 -29.15 44.24 13.56
CA PRO A 47 -29.08 43.38 14.76
C PRO A 47 -30.24 43.55 15.78
N GLY A 48 -30.35 42.63 16.74
CA GLY A 48 -30.99 42.90 18.04
C GLY A 48 -32.07 41.90 18.47
N GLY A 49 -32.00 41.45 19.73
CA GLY A 49 -33.12 40.84 20.45
C GLY A 49 -32.98 39.36 20.78
N ARG A 50 -32.56 39.06 22.03
CA ARG A 50 -32.61 37.72 22.63
C ARG A 50 -34.05 37.21 22.71
N ARG A 51 -34.32 35.98 22.25
CA ARG A 51 -35.31 35.09 22.88
C ARG A 51 -34.81 33.64 22.88
N HIS A 52 -34.89 33.03 24.05
CA HIS A 52 -34.65 31.60 24.30
C HIS A 52 -35.50 30.72 23.38
N CYS A 53 -34.90 29.69 22.78
CA CYS A 53 -35.62 28.54 22.27
C CYS A 53 -34.87 27.26 22.67
N ARG A 54 -35.63 26.32 23.24
CA ARG A 54 -35.18 25.02 23.74
C ARG A 54 -34.54 24.21 22.62
N ARG A 55 -33.44 23.52 22.94
CA ARG A 55 -32.79 22.51 22.10
C ARG A 55 -33.68 21.28 22.03
N ASP A 56 -34.39 21.13 20.92
CA ASP A 56 -34.81 19.83 20.38
C ASP A 56 -34.86 19.98 18.85
N GLY A 57 -33.90 19.37 18.17
CA GLY A 57 -33.72 19.52 16.73
C GLY A 57 -32.72 18.52 16.19
N TRP A 58 -33.21 17.33 15.89
CA TRP A 58 -32.50 16.32 15.10
C TRP A 58 -32.28 16.87 13.69
N ARG A 59 -31.03 17.15 13.33
CA ARG A 59 -30.61 17.38 11.95
C ARG A 59 -30.07 16.07 11.39
N CYS A 60 -30.73 15.54 10.36
CA CYS A 60 -30.14 14.53 9.48
C CYS A 60 -29.02 15.18 8.65
N CYS A 61 -27.78 15.05 9.14
CA CYS A 61 -26.60 15.09 8.30
C CYS A 61 -26.15 13.63 8.12
N VAL A 62 -26.20 13.13 6.88
CA VAL A 62 -25.54 11.88 6.52
C VAL A 62 -24.05 12.18 6.47
N LEU A 63 -23.39 12.06 7.62
CA LEU A 63 -21.95 11.91 7.73
C LEU A 63 -21.66 10.41 7.69
N LEU A 64 -21.04 9.92 6.62
CA LEU A 64 -20.30 8.66 6.66
C LEU A 64 -19.06 8.93 7.53
N MET A 65 -19.15 8.54 8.79
CA MET A 65 -18.11 8.70 9.78
C MET A 65 -17.79 7.32 10.36
N ASN A 66 -16.49 7.04 10.45
CA ASN A 66 -15.85 5.85 11.00
C ASN A 66 -16.63 5.18 12.14
N ILE A 67 -16.92 3.88 11.99
CA ILE A 67 -17.52 3.08 13.07
C ILE A 67 -16.42 2.64 14.04
N LEU A 68 -16.28 3.41 15.11
CA LEU A 68 -15.81 2.94 16.41
C LEU A 68 -16.86 3.43 17.42
N TRP A 69 -17.73 2.55 17.93
CA TRP A 69 -18.07 2.53 19.36
C TRP A 69 -19.03 1.45 19.87
N ASP A 70 -18.76 1.15 21.14
CA ASP A 70 -19.59 0.72 22.27
C ASP A 70 -20.37 -0.61 22.24
N LEU A 71 -19.98 -1.51 23.16
CA LEU A 71 -20.51 -2.85 23.34
C LEU A 71 -21.69 -2.84 24.33
N GLY A 72 -22.86 -2.43 23.85
CA GLY A 72 -24.14 -2.70 24.49
C GLY A 72 -24.69 -4.10 24.15
N ASN A 73 -25.23 -4.78 25.17
CA ASN A 73 -25.75 -6.16 25.21
C ASN A 73 -26.91 -6.46 24.23
N HIS A 74 -26.63 -6.75 22.95
CA HIS A 74 -27.59 -7.39 22.04
C HIS A 74 -26.92 -8.47 21.16
N PRO A 75 -27.57 -9.64 20.96
CA PRO A 75 -27.04 -10.70 20.11
C PRO A 75 -27.34 -10.41 18.63
N GLY A 76 -26.29 -10.44 17.81
CA GLY A 76 -26.35 -10.21 16.36
C GLY A 76 -25.87 -8.82 15.96
N LYS A 77 -24.63 -8.70 15.48
CA LYS A 77 -24.09 -7.45 14.92
C LYS A 77 -23.49 -7.73 13.53
N LEU A 78 -23.94 -6.97 12.53
CA LEU A 78 -23.27 -6.81 11.24
C LEU A 78 -22.26 -5.67 11.35
N LEU A 79 -21.06 -5.86 10.81
CA LEU A 79 -20.07 -4.81 10.63
C LEU A 79 -19.96 -4.48 9.13
N TYR A 80 -20.10 -3.20 8.81
CA TYR A 80 -19.95 -2.68 7.44
C TYR A 80 -18.62 -1.95 7.32
N GLY A 81 -17.76 -2.37 6.39
CA GLY A 81 -16.52 -1.67 6.02
C GLY A 81 -16.60 -1.18 4.58
N GLU A 82 -15.91 -0.08 4.27
CA GLU A 82 -15.93 0.63 2.97
C GLU A 82 -15.46 -0.22 1.75
N SER A 83 -15.02 -1.45 1.96
CA SER A 83 -14.39 -2.31 0.95
C SER A 83 -15.29 -3.45 0.44
N LYS A 84 -16.57 -3.25 0.12
CA LYS A 84 -17.48 -4.28 -0.46
C LYS A 84 -17.44 -5.67 0.25
N MET A 85 -17.04 -5.71 1.51
CA MET A 85 -16.90 -6.91 2.33
C MET A 85 -17.85 -6.78 3.52
N LEU A 86 -18.73 -7.76 3.67
CA LEU A 86 -19.67 -7.86 4.77
C LEU A 86 -19.08 -8.80 5.83
N TYR A 87 -19.05 -8.39 7.09
CA TYR A 87 -18.60 -9.24 8.19
C TYR A 87 -19.80 -9.59 9.08
N VAL A 88 -19.98 -10.89 9.33
CA VAL A 88 -21.00 -11.43 10.25
C VAL A 88 -20.27 -12.19 11.35
N ALA A 89 -20.53 -11.84 12.61
CA ALA A 89 -20.00 -12.57 13.76
C ALA A 89 -21.16 -13.12 14.60
N GLU A 90 -21.10 -14.40 14.94
CA GLU A 90 -22.02 -15.05 15.89
C GLU A 90 -21.25 -15.57 17.11
N GLY A 91 -21.69 -15.18 18.31
CA GLY A 91 -21.22 -15.73 19.59
C GLY A 91 -20.96 -14.67 20.67
N PRO A 92 -21.11 -15.01 21.97
CA PRO A 92 -20.80 -14.10 23.07
C PRO A 92 -19.29 -13.81 23.16
N CYS A 93 -18.95 -12.56 23.51
CA CYS A 93 -17.57 -12.09 23.65
C CYS A 93 -16.78 -12.97 24.62
N GLY A 94 -15.71 -13.57 24.12
CA GLY A 94 -14.79 -14.43 24.89
C GLY A 94 -14.46 -15.74 24.18
N ASN A 95 -15.36 -16.27 23.34
CA ASN A 95 -15.16 -17.53 22.58
C ASN A 95 -15.82 -17.48 21.18
N ALA A 96 -15.85 -16.30 20.55
CA ALA A 96 -16.47 -16.14 19.24
C ALA A 96 -15.69 -16.90 18.16
N LYS A 97 -16.29 -17.95 17.59
CA LYS A 97 -15.90 -18.46 16.27
C LYS A 97 -16.36 -17.44 15.23
N VAL A 98 -15.46 -16.57 14.79
CA VAL A 98 -15.76 -15.65 13.69
C VAL A 98 -15.84 -16.47 12.40
N GLN A 99 -17.05 -16.75 11.91
CA GLN A 99 -17.25 -17.23 10.55
C GLN A 99 -17.20 -16.03 9.60
N LEU A 100 -16.06 -15.82 8.95
CA LEU A 100 -15.92 -14.83 7.88
C LEU A 100 -16.68 -15.32 6.63
N VAL A 101 -17.87 -14.79 6.40
CA VAL A 101 -18.59 -14.97 5.13
C VAL A 101 -18.39 -13.72 4.27
N ALA A 102 -17.42 -13.76 3.36
CA ALA A 102 -17.21 -12.68 2.40
C ALA A 102 -18.35 -12.68 1.36
N VAL A 103 -19.38 -11.85 1.56
CA VAL A 103 -20.41 -11.61 0.55
C VAL A 103 -20.06 -10.37 -0.26
N GLN A 104 -19.45 -10.56 -1.44
CA GLN A 104 -19.10 -9.44 -2.33
C GLN A 104 -20.31 -9.03 -3.19
N ALA A 105 -20.96 -7.93 -2.81
CA ALA A 105 -21.97 -7.25 -3.63
C ALA A 105 -21.30 -6.48 -4.77
N LEU A 106 -21.56 -6.88 -6.01
CA LEU A 106 -21.11 -6.19 -7.23
C LEU A 106 -22.33 -5.65 -7.96
N ALA A 107 -22.72 -4.40 -7.75
CA ALA A 107 -23.71 -3.74 -8.60
C ALA A 107 -23.11 -2.44 -9.17
N PRO A 108 -23.19 -2.21 -10.50
CA PRO A 108 -22.90 -0.90 -11.12
C PRO A 108 -24.09 0.07 -11.02
N THR A 109 -25.21 -0.35 -10.46
CA THR A 109 -26.46 0.40 -10.33
C THR A 109 -27.04 0.19 -8.93
N LEU A 110 -27.57 1.25 -8.32
CA LEU A 110 -28.20 1.23 -6.98
C LEU A 110 -29.23 0.10 -6.85
N GLU A 111 -28.86 -0.99 -6.18
CA GLU A 111 -29.77 -2.03 -5.73
C GLU A 111 -29.60 -2.26 -4.22
N ILE A 112 -30.71 -2.28 -3.49
CA ILE A 112 -30.79 -2.49 -2.04
C ILE A 112 -30.80 -4.01 -1.79
N LEU A 113 -29.76 -4.54 -1.14
CA LEU A 113 -29.70 -5.94 -0.69
C LEU A 113 -30.32 -6.09 0.70
N ALA A 114 -31.42 -6.84 0.80
CA ALA A 114 -31.90 -7.38 2.08
C ALA A 114 -31.35 -8.81 2.25
N LEU A 115 -30.41 -8.99 3.17
CA LEU A 115 -29.87 -10.31 3.53
C LEU A 115 -30.79 -10.99 4.54
N SER A 116 -31.43 -12.08 4.13
CA SER A 116 -31.96 -13.09 5.04
C SER A 116 -31.08 -14.34 4.88
N ILE A 117 -30.37 -14.71 5.95
CA ILE A 117 -29.43 -15.83 5.97
C ILE A 117 -30.27 -17.10 5.91
N HIS A 118 -30.46 -17.68 4.73
CA HIS A 118 -30.78 -19.12 4.52
C HIS A 118 -30.33 -19.60 3.12
N SER A 119 -30.16 -18.73 2.12
CA SER A 119 -29.42 -19.05 0.87
C SER A 119 -29.08 -17.78 0.09
N ILE A 120 -27.85 -17.64 -0.42
CA ILE A 120 -27.49 -16.54 -1.33
C ILE A 120 -27.80 -17.00 -2.76
N THR A 121 -28.99 -16.67 -3.26
CA THR A 121 -29.38 -16.88 -4.66
C THR A 121 -29.40 -15.53 -5.37
N ARG A 122 -28.68 -15.44 -6.50
CA ARG A 122 -28.61 -14.23 -7.32
C ARG A 122 -29.40 -14.49 -8.61
N SER A 123 -30.52 -13.80 -8.79
CA SER A 123 -31.28 -13.82 -10.05
C SER A 123 -30.91 -12.60 -10.89
N SER A 124 -30.24 -12.79 -12.03
CA SER A 124 -30.08 -11.74 -13.04
C SER A 124 -31.38 -11.54 -13.80
N SER A 125 -31.85 -10.31 -13.92
CA SER A 125 -33.04 -9.96 -14.71
C SER A 125 -32.73 -10.02 -16.21
N THR A 126 -32.71 -11.22 -16.78
CA THR A 126 -33.23 -11.58 -18.13
C THR A 126 -32.87 -13.02 -18.54
N GLU A 127 -31.97 -13.70 -17.85
CA GLU A 127 -31.77 -15.15 -17.98
C GLU A 127 -31.55 -15.76 -16.60
N ASN A 128 -32.31 -16.82 -16.31
CA ASN A 128 -32.36 -17.47 -15.01
C ASN A 128 -31.19 -18.47 -14.86
N THR A 129 -29.96 -17.99 -15.04
CA THR A 129 -28.74 -18.78 -14.82
C THR A 129 -28.33 -18.66 -13.36
N GLU A 130 -28.54 -19.73 -12.57
CA GLU A 130 -28.05 -19.81 -11.20
C GLU A 130 -26.51 -19.80 -11.19
N GLN A 131 -25.89 -18.65 -10.96
CA GLN A 131 -24.47 -18.58 -10.65
C GLN A 131 -24.24 -18.98 -9.19
N ARG A 132 -23.92 -20.26 -8.96
CA ARG A 132 -23.38 -20.72 -7.67
C ARG A 132 -21.95 -20.23 -7.54
N ARG A 133 -21.71 -19.32 -6.61
CA ARG A 133 -20.34 -18.92 -6.22
C ARG A 133 -19.80 -19.93 -5.24
N GLU A 134 -18.59 -20.40 -5.47
CA GLU A 134 -17.88 -21.25 -4.53
C GLU A 134 -17.57 -20.46 -3.26
N VAL A 135 -17.98 -20.97 -2.11
CA VAL A 135 -17.64 -20.39 -0.81
C VAL A 135 -16.20 -20.77 -0.50
N GLN A 136 -15.29 -19.79 -0.60
CA GLN A 136 -13.90 -19.98 -0.24
C GLN A 136 -13.69 -19.61 1.22
N ASN A 137 -13.10 -20.54 1.99
CA ASN A 137 -12.71 -20.27 3.36
C ASN A 137 -11.43 -19.42 3.36
N LEU A 138 -11.49 -18.23 3.95
CA LEU A 138 -10.31 -17.42 4.21
C LEU A 138 -9.63 -17.96 5.47
N ASN A 139 -8.44 -18.55 5.30
CA ASN A 139 -7.58 -18.96 6.41
C ASN A 139 -6.85 -17.73 6.98
N MET A 140 -7.59 -16.80 7.58
CA MET A 140 -7.05 -15.64 8.28
C MET A 140 -7.31 -15.77 9.78
N GLU A 141 -6.25 -15.70 10.58
CA GLU A 141 -6.36 -15.75 12.04
C GLU A 141 -6.63 -14.36 12.61
N LEU A 142 -7.53 -14.26 13.61
CA LEU A 142 -7.90 -12.99 14.24
C LEU A 142 -6.69 -12.22 14.80
N GLN A 143 -5.66 -12.93 15.27
CA GLN A 143 -4.45 -12.32 15.82
C GLN A 143 -3.70 -11.47 14.79
N GLN A 144 -3.79 -11.79 13.49
CA GLN A 144 -3.11 -11.04 12.44
C GLN A 144 -3.63 -9.61 12.27
N ILE A 145 -4.89 -9.37 12.63
CA ILE A 145 -5.56 -8.06 12.54
C ILE A 145 -5.64 -7.32 13.89
N MET A 146 -5.09 -7.89 14.96
CA MET A 146 -5.03 -7.27 16.28
C MET A 146 -3.68 -6.59 16.50
N LYS A 147 -3.63 -5.52 17.30
CA LYS A 147 -2.36 -4.84 17.64
C LYS A 147 -1.45 -5.66 18.56
N GLY A 148 -2.01 -6.59 19.34
CA GLY A 148 -1.25 -7.35 20.34
C GLY A 148 -0.60 -6.42 21.37
N ASN A 149 0.69 -6.62 21.63
CA ASN A 149 1.47 -5.86 22.62
C ASN A 149 2.06 -4.55 22.07
N PHE A 150 1.78 -4.19 20.82
CA PHE A 150 2.30 -2.98 20.18
C PHE A 150 1.37 -1.79 20.37
N LYS A 151 1.94 -0.59 20.40
CA LYS A 151 1.17 0.66 20.58
C LYS A 151 0.34 0.98 19.33
N THR A 152 0.92 0.76 18.15
CA THR A 152 0.30 1.07 16.85
C THR A 152 0.40 -0.13 15.90
N PHE A 153 -0.46 -0.16 14.87
CA PHE A 153 -0.37 -1.17 13.81
C PHE A 153 0.93 -1.06 13.03
N MET A 154 1.38 0.16 12.72
CA MET A 154 2.64 0.35 12.01
C MET A 154 3.82 -0.20 12.82
N GLN A 155 3.88 0.05 14.13
CA GLN A 155 4.92 -0.53 14.99
C GLN A 155 4.87 -2.07 14.93
N LYS A 156 3.69 -2.67 15.09
CA LYS A 156 3.52 -4.12 14.92
C LYS A 156 4.06 -4.60 13.58
N GLU A 157 3.67 -3.94 12.50
CA GLU A 157 3.99 -4.36 11.14
C GLU A 157 5.47 -4.21 10.80
N ILE A 158 6.17 -3.20 11.35
CA ILE A 158 7.63 -3.10 11.25
C ILE A 158 8.30 -4.29 11.94
N PHE A 159 7.86 -4.62 13.16
CA PHE A 159 8.44 -5.69 13.98
C PHE A 159 8.02 -7.10 13.54
N GLU A 160 6.95 -7.24 12.75
CA GLU A 160 6.51 -8.51 12.11
C GLU A 160 7.29 -8.85 10.83
N GLN A 161 8.21 -7.99 10.39
CA GLN A 161 8.97 -8.22 9.16
C GLN A 161 9.78 -9.53 9.15
N PRO A 162 10.41 -10.00 10.25
CA PRO A 162 11.06 -11.31 10.28
C PRO A 162 10.09 -12.45 9.92
N GLU A 163 8.87 -12.43 10.45
CA GLU A 163 7.84 -13.43 10.18
C GLU A 163 7.25 -13.27 8.77
N SER A 164 7.02 -12.03 8.32
CA SER A 164 6.44 -11.77 7.00
C SER A 164 7.38 -12.21 5.87
N VAL A 165 8.69 -12.02 6.00
CA VAL A 165 9.64 -12.52 5.00
C VAL A 165 9.70 -14.05 4.99
N VAL A 166 9.61 -14.71 6.16
CA VAL A 166 9.50 -16.18 6.22
C VAL A 166 8.25 -16.66 5.51
N ASN A 167 7.10 -16.03 5.76
CA ASN A 167 5.83 -16.37 5.11
C ASN A 167 5.86 -16.13 3.60
N THR A 168 6.59 -15.11 3.17
CA THR A 168 6.81 -14.82 1.75
C THR A 168 7.67 -15.89 1.07
N MET A 169 8.69 -16.43 1.75
CA MET A 169 9.57 -17.49 1.21
C MET A 169 9.02 -18.91 1.36
N ARG A 170 8.06 -19.12 2.26
CA ARG A 170 7.55 -20.44 2.62
C ARG A 170 7.05 -21.21 1.40
N GLY A 171 7.62 -22.39 1.17
CA GLY A 171 7.28 -23.26 0.04
C GLY A 171 7.75 -22.74 -1.33
N ARG A 172 8.56 -21.66 -1.36
CA ARG A 172 9.10 -21.05 -2.58
C ARG A 172 10.61 -21.12 -2.64
N VAL A 173 11.30 -20.93 -1.52
CA VAL A 173 12.74 -21.19 -1.40
C VAL A 173 12.90 -22.58 -0.79
N LEU A 174 13.36 -23.54 -1.58
CA LEU A 174 13.49 -24.94 -1.15
C LEU A 174 14.86 -25.20 -0.51
N PRO A 175 14.98 -26.19 0.40
CA PRO A 175 16.27 -26.60 0.96
C PRO A 175 17.29 -27.06 -0.08
N SER A 176 16.84 -27.49 -1.26
CA SER A 176 17.68 -27.83 -2.41
C SER A 176 18.39 -26.61 -3.03
N GLY A 177 18.00 -25.39 -2.67
CA GLY A 177 18.42 -24.16 -3.33
C GLY A 177 17.62 -23.86 -4.61
N GLU A 178 16.53 -24.57 -4.85
CA GLU A 178 15.59 -24.24 -5.94
C GLU A 178 14.59 -23.18 -5.48
N VAL A 179 14.26 -22.24 -6.38
CA VAL A 179 13.22 -21.24 -6.16
C VAL A 179 12.04 -21.54 -7.06
N VAL A 180 10.86 -21.73 -6.47
CA VAL A 180 9.63 -22.09 -7.19
C VAL A 180 8.54 -21.07 -6.89
N LEU A 181 7.95 -20.50 -7.95
CA LEU A 181 6.80 -19.61 -7.86
C LEU A 181 5.59 -20.27 -8.53
N GLY A 182 4.82 -21.03 -7.74
CA GLY A 182 3.69 -21.83 -8.26
C GLY A 182 2.68 -21.01 -9.06
N GLY A 183 2.39 -19.77 -8.64
CA GLY A 183 1.42 -18.90 -9.31
C GLY A 183 1.82 -18.39 -10.69
N ILE A 184 3.07 -18.60 -11.13
CA ILE A 184 3.54 -18.25 -12.49
C ILE A 184 4.11 -19.46 -13.25
N LYS A 185 4.14 -20.65 -12.64
CA LYS A 185 4.86 -21.83 -13.14
C LYS A 185 4.53 -22.14 -14.61
N ASP A 186 3.24 -22.14 -14.95
CA ASP A 186 2.75 -22.46 -16.28
C ASP A 186 3.09 -21.39 -17.33
N TYR A 187 3.50 -20.20 -16.88
CA TYR A 187 3.83 -19.05 -17.71
C TYR A 187 5.33 -18.75 -17.78
N VAL A 188 6.19 -19.44 -16.99
CA VAL A 188 7.64 -19.15 -16.95
C VAL A 188 8.27 -19.23 -18.34
N ALA A 189 7.89 -20.23 -19.14
CA ALA A 189 8.38 -20.39 -20.50
C ALA A 189 7.99 -19.20 -21.40
N ASP A 190 6.79 -18.65 -21.21
CA ASP A 190 6.30 -17.49 -21.97
C ASP A 190 7.00 -16.21 -21.53
N ILE A 191 7.19 -16.04 -20.22
CA ILE A 191 7.91 -14.91 -19.62
C ILE A 191 9.36 -14.87 -20.13
N LYS A 192 10.05 -16.01 -20.17
CA LYS A 192 11.43 -16.08 -20.68
C LYS A 192 11.57 -15.75 -22.18
N ARG A 193 10.49 -15.84 -22.96
CA ARG A 193 10.48 -15.47 -24.39
C ARG A 193 10.15 -14.00 -24.64
N CYS A 194 9.75 -13.26 -23.61
CA CYS A 194 9.43 -11.85 -23.74
C CYS A 194 10.68 -11.03 -24.05
N ARG A 195 10.49 -9.83 -24.61
CA ARG A 195 11.60 -8.93 -24.95
C ARG A 195 11.82 -7.82 -23.93
N ARG A 196 10.86 -7.63 -23.03
CA ARG A 196 10.85 -6.50 -22.10
C ARG A 196 9.92 -6.78 -20.92
N LEU A 197 10.39 -6.42 -19.73
CA LEU A 197 9.61 -6.39 -18.51
C LEU A 197 9.15 -4.95 -18.25
N ILE A 198 7.86 -4.75 -17.96
CA ILE A 198 7.31 -3.45 -17.61
C ILE A 198 6.67 -3.57 -16.23
N MET A 199 7.21 -2.86 -15.24
CA MET A 199 6.71 -2.87 -13.87
C MET A 199 5.89 -1.61 -13.63
N VAL A 200 4.61 -1.78 -13.29
CA VAL A 200 3.65 -0.68 -13.12
C VAL A 200 3.12 -0.70 -11.69
N ALA A 201 3.27 0.44 -10.99
CA ALA A 201 2.86 0.56 -9.60
C ALA A 201 2.68 2.03 -9.17
N CYS A 202 2.26 2.24 -7.92
CA CYS A 202 2.17 3.56 -7.29
C CYS A 202 2.86 3.57 -5.92
N GLY A 203 3.37 4.74 -5.49
CA GLY A 203 3.90 4.98 -4.14
C GLY A 203 4.97 3.97 -3.70
N THR A 204 4.86 3.44 -2.49
CA THR A 204 5.77 2.41 -1.96
C THR A 204 5.89 1.17 -2.86
N SER A 205 4.82 0.76 -3.56
CA SER A 205 4.90 -0.37 -4.50
C SER A 205 5.70 -0.05 -5.76
N TYR A 206 5.80 1.23 -6.14
CA TYR A 206 6.72 1.67 -7.19
C TYR A 206 8.16 1.69 -6.69
N ASN A 207 8.40 2.11 -5.45
CA ASN A 207 9.73 2.05 -4.84
C ASN A 207 10.27 0.61 -4.74
N SER A 208 9.42 -0.40 -4.53
CA SER A 208 9.86 -1.81 -4.53
C SER A 208 10.26 -2.29 -5.93
N ALA A 209 9.61 -1.74 -6.98
CA ALA A 209 10.02 -1.95 -8.36
C ALA A 209 11.40 -1.33 -8.66
N ILE A 210 11.65 -0.09 -8.19
CA ILE A 210 12.97 0.56 -8.28
C ILE A 210 14.04 -0.29 -7.58
N ALA A 211 13.73 -0.79 -6.38
CA ALA A 211 14.66 -1.59 -5.59
C ALA A 211 15.10 -2.87 -6.32
N CYS A 212 14.22 -3.45 -7.14
CA CYS A 212 14.47 -4.71 -7.84
C CYS A 212 14.93 -4.56 -9.29
N ARG A 213 14.86 -3.35 -9.86
CA ARG A 213 15.19 -3.12 -11.28
C ARG A 213 16.57 -3.66 -11.64
N GLN A 214 17.59 -3.29 -10.88
CA GLN A 214 18.97 -3.64 -11.19
C GLN A 214 19.20 -5.16 -11.16
N ILE A 215 18.64 -5.88 -10.17
CA ILE A 215 18.80 -7.34 -10.07
C ILE A 215 17.95 -8.09 -11.10
N LEU A 216 16.80 -7.53 -11.50
CA LEU A 216 16.02 -8.07 -12.60
C LEU A 216 16.76 -7.90 -13.93
N GLU A 217 17.35 -6.74 -14.20
CA GLU A 217 18.20 -6.52 -15.38
C GLU A 217 19.40 -7.49 -15.37
N GLU A 218 20.09 -7.63 -14.23
CA GLU A 218 21.24 -8.53 -14.06
C GLU A 218 20.89 -10.01 -14.31
N LEU A 219 19.84 -10.52 -13.66
CA LEU A 219 19.50 -11.94 -13.71
C LEU A 219 18.66 -12.32 -14.92
N SER A 220 17.83 -11.42 -15.45
CA SER A 220 17.00 -11.70 -16.63
C SER A 220 17.70 -11.36 -17.95
N GLU A 221 18.63 -10.39 -17.96
CA GLU A 221 19.20 -9.74 -19.15
C GLU A 221 18.16 -9.06 -20.06
N LEU A 222 16.94 -8.85 -19.54
CA LEU A 222 15.87 -8.13 -20.23
C LEU A 222 15.87 -6.65 -19.85
N PRO A 223 15.49 -5.76 -20.77
CA PRO A 223 15.13 -4.39 -20.43
C PRO A 223 14.00 -4.38 -19.39
N VAL A 224 14.22 -3.71 -18.26
CA VAL A 224 13.22 -3.50 -17.22
C VAL A 224 12.80 -2.03 -17.21
N VAL A 225 11.55 -1.79 -17.58
CA VAL A 225 10.95 -0.45 -17.60
C VAL A 225 10.09 -0.29 -16.35
N LEU A 226 10.26 0.83 -15.64
CA LEU A 226 9.47 1.16 -14.45
C LEU A 226 8.54 2.31 -14.79
N GLU A 227 7.26 2.16 -14.48
CA GLU A 227 6.22 3.12 -14.83
C GLU A 227 5.34 3.44 -13.62
N LEU A 228 5.14 4.73 -13.36
CA LEU A 228 4.10 5.18 -12.45
C LEU A 228 2.75 4.99 -13.14
N ALA A 229 1.82 4.30 -12.48
CA ALA A 229 0.60 3.84 -13.15
C ALA A 229 -0.26 4.98 -13.75
N SER A 230 -0.29 6.14 -13.09
CA SER A 230 -1.01 7.33 -13.59
C SER A 230 -0.38 7.88 -14.86
N ASP A 231 0.92 8.18 -14.85
CA ASP A 231 1.64 8.71 -16.02
C ASP A 231 1.64 7.72 -17.20
N PHE A 232 1.73 6.41 -16.91
CA PHE A 232 1.61 5.35 -17.90
C PHE A 232 0.29 5.42 -18.70
N LEU A 233 -0.81 5.72 -18.02
CA LEU A 233 -2.13 5.88 -18.62
C LEU A 233 -2.22 7.20 -19.40
N ASP A 234 -1.73 8.28 -18.83
CA ASP A 234 -1.76 9.63 -19.42
C ASP A 234 -0.99 9.69 -20.74
N ARG A 235 0.20 9.07 -20.78
CA ARG A 235 1.03 8.99 -21.98
C ARG A 235 0.54 7.98 -23.01
N LYS A 236 -0.47 7.17 -22.67
CA LYS A 236 -0.94 6.04 -23.48
C LYS A 236 0.23 5.17 -23.95
N THR A 237 1.04 4.72 -23.00
CA THR A 237 2.31 4.04 -23.27
C THR A 237 2.18 2.87 -24.26
N PRO A 238 3.07 2.76 -25.27
CA PRO A 238 3.07 1.65 -26.22
C PRO A 238 3.36 0.30 -25.54
N ILE A 239 2.43 -0.64 -25.70
CA ILE A 239 2.54 -2.02 -25.23
C ILE A 239 2.41 -2.98 -26.40
N PHE A 240 3.26 -4.00 -26.42
CA PHE A 240 3.36 -5.03 -27.44
C PHE A 240 3.01 -6.42 -26.88
N ARG A 241 2.79 -7.39 -27.77
CA ARG A 241 2.39 -8.76 -27.39
C ARG A 241 3.51 -9.55 -26.73
N ASP A 242 4.76 -9.17 -26.98
CA ASP A 242 5.97 -9.76 -26.41
C ASP A 242 6.48 -9.00 -25.16
N ASP A 243 5.65 -8.11 -24.61
CA ASP A 243 5.88 -7.50 -23.30
C ASP A 243 5.29 -8.37 -22.17
N VAL A 244 5.97 -8.37 -21.03
CA VAL A 244 5.43 -8.86 -19.75
C VAL A 244 5.22 -7.66 -18.84
N CYS A 245 3.96 -7.40 -18.48
CA CYS A 245 3.59 -6.32 -17.57
C CYS A 245 3.35 -6.87 -16.16
N ILE A 246 4.08 -6.35 -15.17
CA ILE A 246 4.02 -6.73 -13.77
C ILE A 246 3.34 -5.60 -12.98
N PHE A 247 2.19 -5.88 -12.38
CA PHE A 247 1.39 -4.92 -11.61
C PHE A 247 1.57 -5.17 -10.12
N ILE A 248 2.19 -4.21 -9.42
CA ILE A 248 2.54 -4.37 -8.01
C ILE A 248 1.61 -3.51 -7.16
N SER A 249 0.85 -4.15 -6.28
CA SER A 249 -0.08 -3.46 -5.38
C SER A 249 -0.34 -4.30 -4.13
N GLN A 250 -0.09 -3.72 -2.95
CA GLN A 250 -0.42 -4.37 -1.68
C GLN A 250 -1.91 -4.76 -1.64
N SER A 251 -2.81 -3.81 -1.91
CA SER A 251 -4.25 -4.02 -1.80
C SER A 251 -4.83 -4.83 -2.95
N GLY A 252 -4.18 -4.78 -4.12
CA GLY A 252 -4.70 -5.32 -5.37
C GLY A 252 -5.90 -4.54 -5.93
N GLU A 253 -6.19 -3.35 -5.39
CA GLU A 253 -7.35 -2.51 -5.72
C GLU A 253 -6.96 -1.06 -6.07
N THR A 254 -5.66 -0.72 -6.10
CA THR A 254 -5.19 0.62 -6.48
C THR A 254 -5.71 0.99 -7.88
N ALA A 255 -6.52 2.05 -7.96
CA ALA A 255 -7.30 2.38 -9.17
C ALA A 255 -6.42 2.53 -10.41
N ASP A 256 -5.37 3.36 -10.36
CA ASP A 256 -4.49 3.59 -11.51
C ASP A 256 -3.76 2.31 -11.93
N THR A 257 -3.28 1.51 -10.98
CA THR A 257 -2.61 0.23 -11.28
C THR A 257 -3.57 -0.77 -11.92
N LEU A 258 -4.80 -0.86 -11.42
CA LEU A 258 -5.84 -1.71 -12.02
C LEU A 258 -6.24 -1.22 -13.42
N MET A 259 -6.27 0.10 -13.62
CA MET A 259 -6.56 0.68 -14.93
C MET A 259 -5.42 0.45 -15.92
N ALA A 260 -4.16 0.54 -15.49
CA ALA A 260 -3.00 0.18 -16.29
C ALA A 260 -3.03 -1.31 -16.69
N LEU A 261 -3.47 -2.20 -15.79
CA LEU A 261 -3.67 -3.62 -16.10
C LEU A 261 -4.71 -3.81 -17.21
N ARG A 262 -5.88 -3.20 -17.04
CA ARG A 262 -6.96 -3.26 -18.05
C ARG A 262 -6.57 -2.58 -19.36
N TYR A 263 -5.66 -1.60 -19.33
CA TYR A 263 -5.08 -0.98 -20.52
C TYR A 263 -4.16 -1.96 -21.28
N CYS A 264 -3.34 -2.74 -20.57
CA CYS A 264 -2.42 -3.69 -21.20
C CYS A 264 -3.13 -4.93 -21.77
N LYS A 265 -4.24 -5.36 -21.15
CA LYS A 265 -4.99 -6.57 -21.52
C LYS A 265 -5.40 -6.65 -23.00
N PRO A 266 -6.09 -5.66 -23.59
CA PRO A 266 -6.46 -5.71 -25.01
C PRO A 266 -5.26 -5.61 -25.97
N ARG A 267 -4.08 -5.22 -25.48
CA ARG A 267 -2.84 -5.11 -26.28
C ARG A 267 -2.09 -6.45 -26.35
N GLY A 268 -2.53 -7.46 -25.60
CA GLY A 268 -2.04 -8.82 -25.68
C GLY A 268 -0.71 -9.08 -24.95
N ALA A 269 -0.28 -8.17 -24.08
CA ALA A 269 0.84 -8.43 -23.17
C ALA A 269 0.48 -9.49 -22.14
N LEU A 270 1.47 -10.24 -21.68
CA LEU A 270 1.32 -11.13 -20.53
C LEU A 270 1.25 -10.28 -19.26
N LEU A 271 0.32 -10.60 -18.34
CA LEU A 271 -0.01 -9.76 -17.20
C LEU A 271 0.23 -10.55 -15.92
N ILE A 272 1.10 -10.05 -15.06
CA ILE A 272 1.47 -10.65 -13.78
C ILE A 272 1.03 -9.73 -12.64
N GLY A 273 0.21 -10.23 -11.71
CA GLY A 273 -0.17 -9.49 -10.51
C GLY A 273 0.73 -9.86 -9.32
N VAL A 274 1.37 -8.88 -8.67
CA VAL A 274 2.11 -9.06 -7.42
C VAL A 274 1.32 -8.37 -6.30
N THR A 275 0.59 -9.15 -5.49
CA THR A 275 -0.40 -8.62 -4.55
C THR A 275 -0.38 -9.27 -3.16
N ASN A 276 -0.90 -8.58 -2.15
CA ASN A 276 -1.02 -9.10 -0.79
C ASN A 276 -2.46 -9.49 -0.40
N THR A 277 -3.46 -9.19 -1.25
CA THR A 277 -4.87 -9.50 -0.97
C THR A 277 -5.35 -10.60 -1.90
N VAL A 278 -5.70 -11.74 -1.32
CA VAL A 278 -6.28 -12.89 -2.03
C VAL A 278 -7.61 -12.48 -2.67
N GLY A 279 -7.79 -12.84 -3.95
CA GLY A 279 -9.03 -12.56 -4.68
C GLY A 279 -9.26 -11.08 -5.05
N SER A 280 -8.27 -10.21 -4.87
CA SER A 280 -8.33 -8.81 -5.33
C SER A 280 -8.52 -8.68 -6.84
N SER A 281 -8.96 -7.51 -7.29
CA SER A 281 -9.21 -7.21 -8.71
C SER A 281 -7.98 -7.44 -9.58
N ILE A 282 -6.80 -6.93 -9.18
CA ILE A 282 -5.54 -7.17 -9.91
C ILE A 282 -5.21 -8.67 -9.93
N CYS A 283 -5.40 -9.39 -8.83
CA CYS A 283 -5.14 -10.83 -8.76
C CYS A 283 -6.03 -11.63 -9.74
N ARG A 284 -7.32 -11.27 -9.85
CA ARG A 284 -8.28 -11.99 -10.71
C ARG A 284 -8.15 -11.63 -12.19
N GLU A 285 -7.78 -10.40 -12.50
CA GLU A 285 -7.73 -9.90 -13.87
C GLU A 285 -6.40 -10.15 -14.58
N SER A 286 -5.33 -10.43 -13.82
CA SER A 286 -4.03 -10.88 -14.31
C SER A 286 -4.10 -12.31 -14.87
N HIS A 287 -3.15 -12.66 -15.75
CA HIS A 287 -3.05 -14.03 -16.27
C HIS A 287 -2.43 -14.98 -15.24
N CYS A 288 -1.43 -14.49 -14.52
CA CYS A 288 -0.76 -15.21 -13.44
C CYS A 288 -0.33 -14.22 -12.35
N GLY A 289 0.21 -14.71 -11.23
CA GLY A 289 0.56 -13.81 -10.14
C GLY A 289 1.38 -14.39 -9.01
N ILE A 290 1.89 -13.50 -8.18
CA ILE A 290 2.66 -13.81 -6.98
C ILE A 290 1.96 -13.15 -5.80
N HIS A 291 1.38 -13.99 -4.93
CA HIS A 291 0.85 -13.51 -3.67
C HIS A 291 2.00 -13.29 -2.67
N ILE A 292 2.26 -12.07 -2.22
CA ILE A 292 3.44 -11.82 -1.37
C ILE A 292 3.31 -12.50 0.00
N ASN A 293 2.09 -12.73 0.50
CA ASN A 293 1.82 -13.43 1.76
C ASN A 293 2.49 -12.79 3.00
N ALA A 294 2.45 -11.45 3.08
CA ALA A 294 2.96 -10.69 4.23
C ALA A 294 1.98 -10.69 5.43
N GLY A 295 0.80 -11.29 5.25
CA GLY A 295 -0.36 -11.12 6.13
C GLY A 295 -1.02 -9.75 5.96
N PRO A 296 -2.17 -9.51 6.61
CA PRO A 296 -2.88 -8.23 6.54
C PRO A 296 -1.99 -7.06 6.99
N GLU A 297 -2.01 -5.97 6.24
CA GLU A 297 -1.37 -4.70 6.59
C GLU A 297 -2.50 -3.68 6.77
N ILE A 298 -2.65 -3.20 8.01
CA ILE A 298 -3.68 -2.28 8.48
C ILE A 298 -3.11 -0.86 8.58
N GLY A 299 -1.82 -0.71 8.85
CA GLY A 299 -1.13 0.57 8.80
C GLY A 299 -1.28 1.23 7.43
N VAL A 300 -1.49 2.55 7.42
CA VAL A 300 -1.67 3.29 6.16
C VAL A 300 -0.37 3.36 5.37
N ALA A 301 0.75 3.58 6.08
CA ALA A 301 2.07 3.56 5.48
C ALA A 301 2.56 2.11 5.37
N SER A 302 2.81 1.67 4.13
CA SER A 302 3.27 0.30 3.88
C SER A 302 4.68 0.05 4.44
N THR A 303 4.88 -1.13 5.05
CA THR A 303 6.13 -1.53 5.70
C THR A 303 6.52 -2.96 5.32
N LYS A 304 5.89 -3.96 5.93
CA LYS A 304 6.12 -5.39 5.65
C LYS A 304 5.72 -5.78 4.24
N ALA A 305 4.73 -5.12 3.64
CA ALA A 305 4.40 -5.38 2.24
C ALA A 305 5.50 -4.88 1.29
N TYR A 306 6.19 -3.77 1.58
CA TYR A 306 7.33 -3.30 0.78
C TYR A 306 8.47 -4.33 0.74
N THR A 307 8.92 -4.79 1.91
CA THR A 307 10.02 -5.76 2.00
C THR A 307 9.62 -7.12 1.41
N SER A 308 8.37 -7.55 1.60
CA SER A 308 7.84 -8.78 1.00
C SER A 308 7.64 -8.67 -0.53
N GLN A 309 7.36 -7.48 -1.06
CA GLN A 309 7.34 -7.21 -2.51
C GLN A 309 8.74 -7.33 -3.11
N ILE A 310 9.75 -6.72 -2.50
CA ILE A 310 11.15 -6.84 -2.95
C ILE A 310 11.56 -8.31 -3.01
N LEU A 311 11.28 -9.05 -1.93
CA LEU A 311 11.58 -10.47 -1.85
C LEU A 311 10.87 -11.30 -2.92
N SER A 312 9.59 -11.01 -3.19
CA SER A 312 8.82 -11.67 -4.25
C SER A 312 9.38 -11.41 -5.65
N LEU A 313 9.79 -10.18 -5.92
CA LEU A 313 10.42 -9.78 -7.19
C LEU A 313 11.84 -10.34 -7.35
N LEU A 314 12.58 -10.48 -6.24
CA LEU A 314 13.89 -11.14 -6.24
C LEU A 314 13.75 -12.64 -6.53
N MET A 315 12.79 -13.32 -5.91
CA MET A 315 12.47 -14.72 -6.24
C MET A 315 12.04 -14.87 -7.70
N PHE A 316 11.28 -13.88 -8.24
CA PHE A 316 10.94 -13.85 -9.66
C PHE A 316 12.19 -13.78 -10.55
N ALA A 317 13.16 -12.92 -10.21
CA ALA A 317 14.44 -12.84 -10.92
C ALA A 317 15.24 -14.16 -10.86
N LEU A 318 15.22 -14.85 -9.71
CA LEU A 318 15.88 -16.15 -9.51
C LEU A 318 15.25 -17.28 -10.34
N VAL A 319 13.94 -17.24 -10.57
CA VAL A 319 13.23 -18.17 -11.47
C VAL A 319 13.60 -17.92 -12.93
N LEU A 320 13.73 -16.65 -13.35
CA LEU A 320 14.06 -16.30 -14.74
C LEU A 320 15.53 -16.61 -15.12
N SER A 321 16.40 -16.82 -14.14
CA SER A 321 17.82 -17.12 -14.34
C SER A 321 18.16 -18.60 -14.15
N ASP A 322 17.15 -19.47 -14.03
CA ASP A 322 17.37 -20.82 -13.50
C ASP A 322 18.17 -21.78 -14.38
N ASP A 323 18.12 -21.57 -15.68
CA ASP A 323 18.76 -22.34 -16.75
C ASP A 323 20.15 -21.80 -17.13
N ARG A 324 20.58 -20.68 -16.54
CA ARG A 324 21.86 -20.05 -16.83
C ARG A 324 22.97 -20.55 -15.91
N ILE A 325 23.87 -21.36 -16.47
CA ILE A 325 25.05 -21.88 -15.77
C ILE A 325 25.91 -20.75 -15.21
N SER A 326 26.11 -19.67 -15.98
CA SER A 326 26.90 -18.49 -15.56
C SER A 326 26.37 -17.81 -14.29
N MET A 327 25.06 -17.90 -14.03
CA MET A 327 24.41 -17.27 -12.88
C MET A 327 24.32 -18.18 -11.66
N THR A 328 24.79 -19.43 -11.74
CA THR A 328 24.67 -20.41 -10.65
C THR A 328 25.26 -19.92 -9.33
N ASN A 329 26.46 -19.34 -9.35
CA ASN A 329 27.12 -18.86 -8.14
C ASN A 329 26.39 -17.66 -7.54
N ARG A 330 25.97 -16.71 -8.39
CA ARG A 330 25.21 -15.54 -7.99
C ARG A 330 23.86 -15.92 -7.38
N ARG A 331 23.14 -16.87 -7.97
CA ARG A 331 21.88 -17.40 -7.43
C ARG A 331 22.09 -18.05 -6.06
N LYS A 332 23.11 -18.91 -5.92
CA LYS A 332 23.44 -19.56 -4.63
C LYS A 332 23.75 -18.54 -3.54
N GLU A 333 24.52 -17.51 -3.86
CA GLU A 333 24.81 -16.40 -2.96
C GLU A 333 23.52 -15.71 -2.49
N ILE A 334 22.64 -15.32 -3.42
CA ILE A 334 21.37 -14.66 -3.10
C ILE A 334 20.47 -15.57 -2.24
N ILE A 335 20.31 -16.84 -2.61
CA ILE A 335 19.47 -17.79 -1.88
C ILE A 335 20.00 -18.03 -0.47
N SER A 336 21.33 -18.10 -0.29
CA SER A 336 21.94 -18.19 1.03
C SER A 336 21.60 -16.97 1.89
N ALA A 337 21.68 -15.76 1.31
CA ALA A 337 21.29 -14.53 1.99
C ALA A 337 19.80 -14.49 2.35
N LEU A 338 18.92 -15.00 1.47
CA LEU A 338 17.48 -15.09 1.74
C LEU A 338 17.18 -15.97 2.96
N ASN A 339 17.87 -17.10 3.10
CA ASN A 339 17.69 -17.98 4.25
C ASN A 339 18.11 -17.33 5.59
N GLN A 340 19.10 -16.43 5.56
CA GLN A 340 19.59 -15.70 6.74
C GLN A 340 18.79 -14.43 7.03
N LEU A 341 18.05 -13.93 6.04
CA LEU A 341 17.36 -12.64 6.10
C LEU A 341 16.46 -12.44 7.34
N PRO A 342 15.66 -13.42 7.82
CA PRO A 342 14.82 -13.22 8.99
C PRO A 342 15.61 -12.85 10.25
N ASP A 343 16.75 -13.51 10.47
CA ASP A 343 17.61 -13.23 11.62
C ASP A 343 18.33 -11.90 11.47
N LEU A 344 18.80 -11.57 10.26
CA LEU A 344 19.39 -10.27 9.98
C LEU A 344 18.40 -9.11 10.20
N ILE A 345 17.12 -9.29 9.88
CA ILE A 345 16.07 -8.31 10.17
C ILE A 345 15.90 -8.14 11.68
N ARG A 346 15.90 -9.22 12.47
CA ARG A 346 15.84 -9.15 13.94
C ARG A 346 16.99 -8.32 14.52
N GLU A 347 18.21 -8.56 14.03
CA GLU A 347 19.38 -7.77 14.43
C GLU A 347 19.25 -6.28 14.07
N VAL A 348 18.59 -5.94 12.96
CA VAL A 348 18.35 -4.54 12.59
C VAL A 348 17.27 -3.91 13.47
N LEU A 349 16.26 -4.67 13.87
CA LEU A 349 15.21 -4.18 14.78
C LEU A 349 15.75 -3.83 16.17
N ASP A 350 16.88 -4.42 16.59
CA ASP A 350 17.56 -4.04 17.84
C ASP A 350 18.08 -2.59 17.82
N LEU A 351 18.21 -1.97 16.64
CA LEU A 351 18.57 -0.56 16.48
C LEU A 351 17.44 0.42 16.84
N ASP A 352 16.27 -0.06 17.27
CA ASP A 352 15.10 0.77 17.63
C ASP A 352 15.44 1.90 18.61
N LYS A 353 16.25 1.62 19.64
CA LYS A 353 16.67 2.62 20.64
C LYS A 353 17.57 3.70 20.05
N GLU A 354 18.47 3.32 19.15
CA GLU A 354 19.37 4.26 18.47
C GLU A 354 18.58 5.13 17.49
N ALA A 355 17.66 4.52 16.74
CA ALA A 355 16.73 5.23 15.86
C ALA A 355 15.86 6.23 16.63
N LEU A 356 15.35 5.87 17.83
CA LEU A 356 14.63 6.77 18.71
C LEU A 356 15.51 7.95 19.19
N THR A 357 16.77 7.68 19.54
CA THR A 357 17.71 8.73 19.98
C THR A 357 17.94 9.76 18.88
N ILE A 358 18.14 9.29 17.64
CA ILE A 358 18.28 10.16 16.47
C ILE A 358 16.97 10.93 16.22
N ALA A 359 15.82 10.24 16.28
CA ALA A 359 14.52 10.86 16.10
C ALA A 359 14.26 11.99 17.10
N GLN A 360 14.67 11.84 18.37
CA GLN A 360 14.58 12.88 19.40
C GLN A 360 15.40 14.14 19.06
N GLU A 361 16.46 14.02 18.27
CA GLU A 361 17.25 15.17 17.82
C GLU A 361 16.65 15.86 16.60
N ILE A 362 15.95 15.13 15.73
CA ILE A 362 15.49 15.66 14.43
C ILE A 362 13.97 15.86 14.31
N TYR A 363 13.15 15.44 15.27
CA TYR A 363 11.68 15.47 15.12
C TYR A 363 11.08 16.87 14.91
N LYS A 364 11.80 17.92 15.33
CA LYS A 364 11.41 19.34 15.15
C LYS A 364 11.92 19.97 13.86
N GLU A 365 12.75 19.25 13.11
CA GLU A 365 13.33 19.75 11.88
C GLU A 365 12.26 19.84 10.79
N LYS A 366 12.41 20.82 9.91
CA LYS A 366 11.45 21.05 8.83
C LYS A 366 11.73 20.22 7.59
N SER A 367 13.00 19.91 7.37
CA SER A 367 13.48 19.24 6.16
C SER A 367 14.57 18.22 6.49
N LEU A 368 14.53 17.09 5.79
CA LEU A 368 15.53 16.04 5.84
C LEU A 368 15.80 15.56 4.41
N LEU A 369 17.07 15.51 4.00
CA LEU A 369 17.47 14.85 2.74
C LEU A 369 17.97 13.45 3.03
N ILE A 370 17.54 12.46 2.24
CA ILE A 370 18.05 11.08 2.33
C ILE A 370 18.81 10.77 1.04
N MET A 371 20.06 10.32 1.16
CA MET A 371 20.95 10.12 0.03
C MET A 371 21.49 8.70 -0.04
N GLY A 372 21.57 8.16 -1.25
CA GLY A 372 22.06 6.80 -1.48
C GLY A 372 22.37 6.53 -2.93
N ARG A 373 22.76 5.30 -3.25
CA ARG A 373 23.17 4.91 -4.61
C ARG A 373 22.98 3.42 -4.86
N GLY A 374 22.92 3.03 -6.13
CA GLY A 374 22.74 1.64 -6.53
C GLY A 374 21.45 1.07 -5.94
N PHE A 375 21.52 -0.14 -5.38
CA PHE A 375 20.39 -0.81 -4.72
C PHE A 375 19.74 0.01 -3.60
N ASN A 376 20.50 0.92 -2.96
CA ASN A 376 19.99 1.76 -1.87
C ASN A 376 19.34 3.06 -2.35
N PHE A 377 19.25 3.34 -3.66
CA PHE A 377 18.52 4.53 -4.13
C PHE A 377 17.02 4.41 -3.82
N ALA A 378 16.44 3.22 -4.01
CA ALA A 378 15.06 2.93 -3.65
C ALA A 378 14.81 3.11 -2.14
N THR A 379 15.79 2.72 -1.30
CA THR A 379 15.75 2.93 0.15
C THR A 379 15.60 4.42 0.50
N CYS A 380 16.28 5.31 -0.22
CA CYS A 380 16.17 6.76 0.01
C CYS A 380 14.79 7.30 -0.36
N LEU A 381 14.26 6.88 -1.51
CA LEU A 381 12.91 7.27 -1.94
C LEU A 381 11.84 6.75 -0.98
N GLU A 382 11.98 5.51 -0.52
CA GLU A 382 11.04 4.90 0.42
C GLU A 382 11.10 5.55 1.80
N GLY A 383 12.29 5.74 2.35
CA GLY A 383 12.46 6.44 3.63
C GLY A 383 11.90 7.86 3.58
N ALA A 384 12.14 8.58 2.47
CA ALA A 384 11.61 9.92 2.30
C ALA A 384 10.09 9.93 2.21
N LEU A 385 9.50 8.93 1.55
CA LEU A 385 8.06 8.76 1.50
C LEU A 385 7.48 8.46 2.88
N LYS A 386 8.06 7.54 3.66
CA LYS A 386 7.60 7.23 5.03
C LYS A 386 7.65 8.44 5.95
N ILE A 387 8.75 9.20 5.93
CA ILE A 387 8.88 10.40 6.76
C ILE A 387 7.82 11.43 6.37
N LYS A 388 7.60 11.68 5.07
CA LYS A 388 6.55 12.60 4.60
C LYS A 388 5.16 12.13 5.01
N GLU A 389 4.84 10.86 4.80
CA GLU A 389 3.52 10.29 5.10
C GLU A 389 3.20 10.39 6.59
N LEU A 390 4.17 10.09 7.45
CA LEU A 390 3.93 9.87 8.88
C LEU A 390 4.22 11.06 9.77
N SER A 391 5.15 11.93 9.37
CA SER A 391 5.59 13.07 10.19
C SER A 391 5.23 14.43 9.59
N TYR A 392 4.80 14.47 8.33
CA TYR A 392 4.63 15.71 7.54
C TYR A 392 5.88 16.58 7.41
N MET A 393 7.05 16.08 7.84
CA MET A 393 8.35 16.71 7.58
C MET A 393 8.62 16.65 6.08
N HIS A 394 9.13 17.75 5.51
CA HIS A 394 9.59 17.73 4.14
C HIS A 394 10.76 16.74 4.04
N CYS A 395 10.61 15.69 3.24
CA CYS A 395 11.68 14.74 3.03
C CYS A 395 11.83 14.36 1.56
N GLU A 396 13.06 14.39 1.07
CA GLU A 396 13.41 14.10 -0.31
C GLU A 396 14.50 13.03 -0.38
N GLY A 397 14.28 12.02 -1.22
CA GLY A 397 15.25 10.97 -1.53
C GLY A 397 16.05 11.35 -2.76
N ILE A 398 17.36 11.50 -2.62
CA ILE A 398 18.25 11.98 -3.68
C ILE A 398 19.30 10.92 -4.02
N MET A 399 19.52 10.70 -5.31
CA MET A 399 20.65 9.88 -5.73
C MET A 399 21.94 10.65 -5.43
N SER A 400 22.82 10.09 -4.60
CA SER A 400 24.08 10.73 -4.19
C SER A 400 24.99 11.15 -5.35
N GLY A 401 24.81 10.56 -6.53
CA GLY A 401 25.50 10.97 -7.75
C GLY A 401 25.10 12.34 -8.28
N GLU A 402 23.84 12.73 -8.04
CA GLU A 402 23.25 13.96 -8.54
C GLU A 402 23.54 15.16 -7.64
N LEU A 403 24.26 14.97 -6.51
CA LEU A 403 24.54 16.05 -5.55
C LEU A 403 25.10 17.29 -6.23
N LYS A 404 26.11 17.13 -7.08
CA LYS A 404 26.79 18.26 -7.75
C LYS A 404 25.92 18.94 -8.81
N HIS A 405 24.82 18.35 -9.22
CA HIS A 405 23.94 18.84 -10.28
C HIS A 405 22.80 19.73 -9.75
N GLY A 406 22.92 20.22 -8.51
CA GLY A 406 21.96 21.16 -7.90
C GLY A 406 21.79 20.97 -6.39
N PRO A 407 21.45 19.75 -5.91
CA PRO A 407 21.11 19.49 -4.50
C PRO A 407 22.17 19.91 -3.49
N LEU A 408 23.46 19.88 -3.86
CA LEU A 408 24.55 20.27 -2.97
C LEU A 408 24.50 21.76 -2.57
N ALA A 409 23.76 22.61 -3.31
CA ALA A 409 23.53 24.01 -2.95
C ALA A 409 22.66 24.18 -1.69
N MET A 410 21.88 23.16 -1.33
CA MET A 410 21.03 23.16 -0.14
C MET A 410 21.81 22.77 1.13
N VAL A 411 23.00 22.16 0.98
CA VAL A 411 23.77 21.62 2.10
C VAL A 411 24.45 22.75 2.87
N ASP A 412 24.07 22.88 4.15
CA ASP A 412 24.70 23.73 5.15
C ASP A 412 24.75 22.99 6.51
N GLU A 413 25.14 23.70 7.58
CA GLU A 413 25.23 23.16 8.94
C GLU A 413 23.86 22.87 9.58
N ASN A 414 22.76 23.44 9.04
CA ASN A 414 21.42 23.33 9.61
C ASN A 414 20.62 22.19 8.96
N LEU A 415 20.83 21.95 7.67
CA LEU A 415 20.09 20.94 6.92
C LEU A 415 20.45 19.54 7.43
N ARG A 416 19.43 18.80 7.85
CA ARG A 416 19.60 17.40 8.21
C ARG A 416 19.71 16.53 6.98
N ILE A 417 20.70 15.64 7.00
CA ILE A 417 20.99 14.72 5.91
C ILE A 417 21.11 13.33 6.52
N CYS A 418 20.53 12.33 5.87
CA CYS A 418 20.76 10.92 6.13
C CYS A 418 21.41 10.29 4.90
N MET A 419 22.49 9.54 5.07
CA MET A 419 23.19 8.87 3.97
C MET A 419 23.22 7.36 4.18
N VAL A 420 22.85 6.59 3.16
CA VAL A 420 22.96 5.13 3.14
C VAL A 420 24.24 4.75 2.40
N ILE A 421 25.21 4.16 3.12
CA ILE A 421 26.54 3.81 2.61
C ILE A 421 26.83 2.35 2.92
N CYS A 422 26.74 1.49 1.91
CA CYS A 422 27.09 0.08 2.02
C CYS A 422 28.40 -0.22 1.28
N ASN A 423 29.11 -1.25 1.71
CA ASN A 423 30.30 -1.81 1.10
C ASN A 423 29.91 -2.70 -0.10
N ASP A 424 29.49 -2.06 -1.19
CA ASP A 424 29.14 -2.66 -2.47
C ASP A 424 29.99 -2.06 -3.60
N SER A 425 29.64 -2.34 -4.86
CA SER A 425 30.35 -1.84 -6.04
C SER A 425 30.37 -0.30 -6.14
N VAL A 426 29.46 0.41 -5.45
CA VAL A 426 29.37 1.87 -5.45
C VAL A 426 29.92 2.52 -4.17
N TYR A 427 30.46 1.73 -3.23
CA TYR A 427 31.00 2.19 -1.95
C TYR A 427 31.91 3.42 -2.06
N LYS A 428 32.97 3.35 -2.88
CA LYS A 428 33.92 4.48 -3.08
C LYS A 428 33.22 5.74 -3.58
N LYS A 429 32.20 5.59 -4.44
CA LYS A 429 31.43 6.72 -4.97
C LYS A 429 30.51 7.31 -3.90
N SER A 430 29.95 6.50 -3.02
CA SER A 430 29.15 6.93 -1.87
C SER A 430 30.01 7.64 -0.82
N LEU A 431 31.23 7.15 -0.55
CA LEU A 431 32.17 7.83 0.34
C LEU A 431 32.59 9.20 -0.22
N ASN A 432 32.84 9.30 -1.52
CA ASN A 432 33.12 10.59 -2.16
C ASN A 432 31.94 11.58 -2.04
N ALA A 433 30.70 11.10 -2.03
CA ALA A 433 29.53 11.94 -1.78
C ALA A 433 29.48 12.41 -0.31
N LEU A 434 29.79 11.52 0.64
CA LEU A 434 29.89 11.87 2.06
C LEU A 434 30.91 13.00 2.29
N GLN A 435 32.10 12.88 1.71
CA GLN A 435 33.14 13.90 1.84
C GLN A 435 32.72 15.26 1.26
N GLN A 436 31.90 15.26 0.20
CA GLN A 436 31.36 16.50 -0.38
C GLN A 436 30.35 17.19 0.53
N VAL A 437 29.53 16.41 1.25
CA VAL A 437 28.57 16.92 2.23
C VAL A 437 29.31 17.49 3.44
N VAL A 438 30.27 16.74 3.98
CA VAL A 438 31.07 17.15 5.15
C VAL A 438 31.90 18.40 4.85
N ALA A 439 32.48 18.50 3.65
CA ALA A 439 33.25 19.68 3.23
C ALA A 439 32.42 20.98 3.17
N ARG A 440 31.09 20.89 3.20
CA ARG A 440 30.16 22.03 3.25
C ARG A 440 29.52 22.25 4.62
N GLY A 441 30.06 21.62 5.67
CA GLY A 441 29.53 21.74 7.03
C GLY A 441 28.35 20.81 7.34
N GLY A 442 27.93 19.95 6.40
CA GLY A 442 26.87 19.00 6.64
C GLY A 442 27.29 17.92 7.65
N ALA A 443 26.39 17.61 8.60
CA ALA A 443 26.59 16.58 9.62
C ALA A 443 25.59 15.42 9.42
N PRO A 444 25.84 14.50 8.47
CA PRO A 444 24.87 13.48 8.10
C PRO A 444 24.74 12.37 9.14
N ILE A 445 23.52 11.87 9.30
CA ILE A 445 23.22 10.58 9.91
C ILE A 445 23.60 9.49 8.92
N ILE A 446 24.34 8.48 9.34
CA ILE A 446 24.81 7.41 8.46
C ILE A 446 24.05 6.12 8.76
N ILE A 447 23.51 5.48 7.73
CA ILE A 447 23.12 4.07 7.76
C ILE A 447 24.17 3.32 6.95
N ALA A 448 24.94 2.45 7.60
CA ALA A 448 26.00 1.71 6.95
C ALA A 448 26.01 0.24 7.35
N ASP A 449 26.42 -0.64 6.44
CA ASP A 449 26.65 -2.02 6.84
C ASP A 449 27.91 -2.14 7.72
N ARG A 450 27.96 -3.21 8.54
CA ARG A 450 29.05 -3.45 9.49
C ARG A 450 30.44 -3.60 8.86
N THR A 451 30.54 -3.88 7.56
CA THR A 451 31.84 -4.04 6.89
C THR A 451 32.44 -2.73 6.39
N VAL A 452 31.68 -1.62 6.41
CA VAL A 452 32.23 -0.29 6.10
C VAL A 452 33.25 0.09 7.19
N PRO A 453 34.52 0.39 6.85
CA PRO A 453 35.55 0.67 7.85
C PRO A 453 35.20 1.88 8.73
N GLU A 454 35.44 1.76 10.04
CA GLU A 454 35.18 2.85 11.00
C GLU A 454 35.95 4.13 10.69
N LYS A 455 37.19 4.00 10.21
CA LYS A 455 38.03 5.12 9.79
C LYS A 455 37.38 5.99 8.72
N ASP A 456 36.58 5.40 7.84
CA ASP A 456 35.97 6.10 6.70
C ASP A 456 34.70 6.85 7.12
N LEU A 457 34.17 6.53 8.32
CA LEU A 457 33.04 7.21 8.97
C LEU A 457 33.48 7.99 10.22
N ALA A 458 34.79 8.20 10.40
CA ALA A 458 35.33 8.91 11.55
C ALA A 458 34.78 10.35 11.61
N GLY A 459 34.38 10.78 12.81
CA GLY A 459 33.78 12.09 13.04
C GLY A 459 32.28 12.17 12.76
N MET A 460 31.64 11.11 12.26
CA MET A 460 30.18 11.06 12.14
C MET A 460 29.55 10.76 13.50
N ARG A 461 28.64 11.64 13.94
CA ARG A 461 27.99 11.53 15.26
C ARG A 461 27.02 10.34 15.34
N HIS A 462 26.23 10.13 14.29
CA HIS A 462 25.16 9.12 14.26
C HIS A 462 25.45 8.11 13.16
N VAL A 463 25.74 6.86 13.54
CA VAL A 463 26.03 5.77 12.61
C VAL A 463 25.23 4.53 13.01
N LEU A 464 24.15 4.24 12.28
CA LEU A 464 23.33 3.04 12.42
C LEU A 464 23.98 1.89 11.63
N ARG A 465 24.48 0.88 12.33
CA ARG A 465 25.22 -0.25 11.75
C ARG A 465 24.31 -1.45 11.50
N VAL A 466 23.93 -1.66 10.24
CA VAL A 466 23.14 -2.83 9.83
C VAL A 466 24.05 -4.02 9.49
N PRO A 467 23.60 -5.28 9.65
CA PRO A 467 24.35 -6.44 9.20
C PRO A 467 24.67 -6.40 7.70
N LYS A 468 25.78 -7.00 7.31
CA LYS A 468 26.16 -7.15 5.90
C LYS A 468 25.44 -8.37 5.30
N THR A 469 24.88 -8.18 4.13
CA THR A 469 24.37 -9.24 3.28
C THR A 469 24.74 -8.98 1.81
N VAL A 470 24.19 -9.78 0.92
CA VAL A 470 24.33 -9.65 -0.53
C VAL A 470 23.74 -8.32 -0.96
N ASP A 471 24.43 -7.63 -1.87
CA ASP A 471 24.12 -6.27 -2.32
C ASP A 471 22.65 -6.05 -2.73
N CYS A 472 22.05 -6.97 -3.49
CA CYS A 472 20.65 -6.86 -3.92
C CYS A 472 19.62 -7.14 -2.82
N VAL A 473 20.03 -7.70 -1.67
CA VAL A 473 19.21 -7.97 -0.48
C VAL A 473 19.40 -6.88 0.58
N GLN A 474 20.54 -6.18 0.55
CA GLN A 474 20.92 -5.18 1.55
C GLN A 474 19.89 -4.06 1.72
N ASN A 475 19.16 -3.71 0.67
CA ASN A 475 18.10 -2.68 0.69
C ASN A 475 16.91 -3.03 1.61
N ILE A 476 16.64 -4.31 1.85
CA ILE A 476 15.64 -4.78 2.82
C ILE A 476 16.10 -4.44 4.24
N LEU A 477 17.40 -4.51 4.52
CA LEU A 477 17.96 -4.19 5.84
C LEU A 477 18.09 -2.68 6.05
N THR A 478 18.53 -1.93 5.03
CA THR A 478 18.80 -0.48 5.16
C THR A 478 17.54 0.37 5.23
N VAL A 479 16.37 -0.14 4.82
CA VAL A 479 15.10 0.60 4.93
C VAL A 479 14.50 0.55 6.33
N ILE A 480 14.76 -0.50 7.11
CA ILE A 480 14.14 -0.69 8.43
C ILE A 480 14.51 0.44 9.40
N PRO A 481 15.79 0.91 9.50
CA PRO A 481 16.11 2.06 10.33
C PRO A 481 15.33 3.33 9.93
N LEU A 482 15.07 3.53 8.63
CA LEU A 482 14.27 4.66 8.16
C LEU A 482 12.79 4.50 8.55
N GLN A 483 12.24 3.28 8.51
CA GLN A 483 10.88 3.01 9.01
C GLN A 483 10.77 3.29 10.52
N LEU A 484 11.74 2.83 11.32
CA LEU A 484 11.81 3.08 12.77
C LEU A 484 11.95 4.57 13.08
N MET A 485 12.86 5.28 12.40
CA MET A 485 12.98 6.74 12.56
C MET A 485 11.70 7.48 12.17
N SER A 486 11.05 7.10 11.06
CA SER A 486 9.78 7.70 10.64
C SER A 486 8.69 7.51 11.70
N TYR A 487 8.60 6.30 12.26
CA TYR A 487 7.68 5.97 13.34
C TYR A 487 7.93 6.83 14.59
N HIS A 488 9.19 6.89 15.05
CA HIS A 488 9.54 7.64 16.26
C HIS A 488 9.35 9.15 16.09
N ILE A 489 9.68 9.73 14.93
CA ILE A 489 9.42 11.15 14.64
C ILE A 489 7.92 11.44 14.70
N ALA A 490 7.09 10.59 14.10
CA ALA A 490 5.64 10.75 14.09
C ALA A 490 5.04 10.69 15.50
N GLU A 491 5.48 9.71 16.31
CA GLU A 491 5.07 9.55 17.70
C GLU A 491 5.49 10.75 18.57
N LEU A 492 6.71 11.26 18.40
CA LEU A 492 7.21 12.45 19.12
C LEU A 492 6.44 13.72 18.74
N ASN A 493 5.97 13.82 17.49
CA ASN A 493 5.11 14.92 17.03
C ASN A 493 3.63 14.75 17.42
N GLY A 494 3.27 13.66 18.13
CA GLY A 494 1.90 13.38 18.55
C GLY A 494 0.95 13.10 17.38
N GLN A 495 1.47 12.72 16.22
CA GLN A 495 0.67 12.46 15.03
C GLN A 495 0.02 11.07 15.11
N ASN A 496 -1.15 10.92 14.50
CA ASN A 496 -1.87 9.64 14.54
C ASN A 496 -1.28 8.66 13.51
N VAL A 497 -0.24 7.92 13.92
CA VAL A 497 0.44 6.91 13.11
C VAL A 497 -0.51 5.79 12.63
N GLY A 498 -1.67 5.60 13.28
CA GLY A 498 -2.67 4.60 12.90
C GLY A 498 -3.80 5.10 11.99
N CYS A 499 -3.91 6.42 11.78
CA CYS A 499 -4.92 7.03 10.92
C CYS A 499 -4.28 8.29 10.35
N LEU A 500 -3.77 8.22 9.12
CA LEU A 500 -3.32 9.42 8.43
C LEU A 500 -4.53 10.33 8.24
N LEU A 501 -4.65 11.33 9.12
CA LEU A 501 -5.61 12.40 8.96
C LEU A 501 -5.16 13.21 7.74
N LEU A 502 -5.80 12.98 6.59
CA LEU A 502 -6.07 14.07 5.67
C LEU A 502 -7.10 15.00 6.33
N GLU A 503 -6.75 15.62 7.45
CA GLU A 503 -7.47 16.80 7.95
C GLU A 503 -7.08 17.99 7.07
N ALA A 504 -7.42 17.91 5.79
CA ALA A 504 -7.67 19.09 5.00
C ALA A 504 -8.99 19.68 5.48
N GLY A 505 -8.92 20.40 6.59
CA GLY A 505 -9.94 21.38 6.98
C GLY A 505 -9.96 22.50 5.95
N ASN A 506 -10.58 22.25 4.81
CA ASN A 506 -11.31 23.20 3.96
C ASN A 506 -11.85 22.46 2.74
N THR A 507 -13.17 22.33 2.73
CA THR A 507 -14.06 22.15 1.58
C THR A 507 -13.40 22.47 0.24
N LEU A 508 -12.99 21.44 -0.50
CA LEU A 508 -12.89 21.48 -1.95
C LEU A 508 -14.11 20.75 -2.50
N THR A 509 -15.21 21.49 -2.62
CA THR A 509 -16.31 21.14 -3.51
C THR A 509 -15.77 21.14 -4.94
N TYR A 510 -15.67 19.96 -5.54
CA TYR A 510 -15.52 19.85 -6.99
C TYR A 510 -16.84 20.31 -7.63
N HIS A 511 -16.74 21.34 -8.47
CA HIS A 511 -17.81 21.82 -9.35
C HIS A 511 -17.90 20.97 -10.62
#